data_AF-A0A6B4JJ46-F1
#
_entry.id   AF-A0A6B4JJ46-F1
#
_cell.length_a   1.000
_cell.length_b   1.000
_cell.length_c   1.000
_cell.angle_alpha   90.00
_cell.angle_beta   90.00
_cell.angle_gamma   90.00
#
_symmetry.space_group_name_H-M   'P 1'
#
loop_
_entity.id
_entity.type
_entity.pdbx_description
1 polymer ?
#
loop_
_entity_poly.entity_id
_entity_poly.type
_entity_poly.pdbx_seq_one_letter_code
_entity_poly.pdbx_strand_id
1 'polypeptide(L)'
;MIKVTVNINGMDYNLKGDKNEQYLVDLADFVDSKVKEIMSKNSRLSTSAATVLAAVNIADELYECDSNLRNAINKKKNIETEKSELIQKVDKLNEDLKTTLVEKTKLQEQLVTGEQSLKGKYVEIEQALNKLKEEAINLQKEKELLLEKNNKLEGNLKEVSNLNNVLNKEVIEIKEKNKFLYKKVDESKGKEEDLRNKLQISSGNVKELENKVSSLESKCTDLSKKFKDLNALNAENLLELEKMIKIRTALEEENSILMEKSRSLEDNCLKLQNNIEELTLLAVKEKNNKQSLQEEYNKCKEELKNISDLYYETDKEVISFKQKIEAINKENEKLNSKLNIEIKNKKVLEDNIQKLNNNINLINNEKNKIKQENLKVNGELKSLKDKLIVNEDNNKKTINIKHKEIEELRDNLSNKDKSLIDIKTILDDKEKSLEKLKANLDEKEKNLETLKNTLSKKDASVIELENKIEELNNYKSKLMERSKNVNNNLRTSKYKVMELKDKLLNVEIELAALKSQQFLNSKTKKVIAPLSHKK
;
A
#
# COMPACT_ATOMS: atom_id res chain seq x y z
N MET A 1 -37.15 -16.21 -37.99
CA MET A 1 -35.85 -16.84 -38.30
C MET A 1 -35.06 -16.06 -39.36
N ILE A 2 -33.88 -15.60 -38.99
CA ILE A 2 -32.84 -15.10 -39.90
C ILE A 2 -31.93 -16.27 -40.28
N LYS A 3 -31.34 -16.25 -41.48
CA LYS A 3 -30.34 -17.23 -41.94
C LYS A 3 -28.99 -16.54 -42.10
N VAL A 4 -27.96 -17.09 -41.47
CA VAL A 4 -26.59 -16.54 -41.46
C VAL A 4 -25.60 -17.65 -41.82
N THR A 5 -24.57 -17.34 -42.60
CA THR A 5 -23.45 -18.25 -42.85
C THR A 5 -22.29 -17.87 -41.93
N VAL A 6 -21.79 -18.83 -41.15
CA VAL A 6 -20.69 -18.64 -40.18
C VAL A 6 -19.62 -19.70 -40.39
N ASN A 7 -18.36 -19.40 -40.09
CA ASN A 7 -17.27 -20.37 -40.19
C ASN A 7 -16.88 -20.86 -38.79
N ILE A 8 -16.91 -22.17 -38.56
CA ILE A 8 -16.49 -22.79 -37.29
C ILE A 8 -15.40 -23.82 -37.61
N ASN A 9 -14.22 -23.60 -37.05
CA ASN A 9 -12.99 -24.39 -37.25
C ASN A 9 -12.68 -24.70 -38.73
N GLY A 10 -12.88 -23.72 -39.62
CA GLY A 10 -12.61 -23.85 -41.05
C GLY A 10 -13.76 -24.42 -41.89
N MET A 11 -14.91 -24.75 -41.29
CA MET A 11 -16.10 -25.24 -42.00
C MET A 11 -17.24 -24.22 -41.97
N ASP A 12 -17.89 -24.00 -43.12
CA ASP A 12 -19.01 -23.07 -43.24
C ASP A 12 -20.35 -23.73 -42.86
N TYR A 13 -21.03 -23.15 -41.88
CA TYR A 13 -22.34 -23.57 -41.39
C TYR A 13 -23.41 -22.53 -41.71
N ASN A 14 -24.57 -23.00 -42.19
CA ASN A 14 -25.73 -22.16 -42.44
C ASN A 14 -26.68 -22.20 -41.22
N LEU A 15 -26.49 -21.29 -40.26
CA LEU A 15 -27.34 -21.20 -39.08
C LEU A 15 -28.70 -20.56 -39.40
N LYS A 16 -29.74 -21.02 -38.71
CA LYS A 16 -31.07 -20.40 -38.69
C LYS A 16 -31.52 -20.21 -37.25
N GLY A 17 -31.93 -19.00 -36.89
CA GLY A 17 -32.39 -18.69 -35.53
C GLY A 17 -33.30 -17.46 -35.47
N ASP A 18 -34.01 -17.28 -34.37
CA ASP A 18 -34.93 -16.16 -34.16
C ASP A 18 -34.29 -14.94 -33.45
N LYS A 19 -33.01 -15.03 -33.12
CA LYS A 19 -32.19 -13.90 -32.68
C LYS A 19 -31.64 -13.12 -33.88
N ASN A 20 -31.14 -11.92 -33.64
CA ASN A 20 -30.53 -11.08 -34.67
C ASN A 20 -29.24 -11.70 -35.23
N GLU A 21 -28.88 -11.32 -36.45
CA GLU A 21 -27.71 -11.82 -37.17
C GLU A 21 -26.42 -11.71 -36.35
N GLN A 22 -26.15 -10.54 -35.75
CA GLN A 22 -24.97 -10.30 -34.93
C GLN A 22 -24.82 -11.33 -33.80
N TYR A 23 -25.89 -11.63 -33.05
CA TYR A 23 -25.85 -12.61 -31.97
C TYR A 23 -25.56 -14.03 -32.46
N LEU A 24 -26.01 -14.38 -33.68
CA LEU A 24 -25.73 -15.70 -34.27
C LEU A 24 -24.28 -15.80 -34.77
N VAL A 25 -23.67 -14.69 -35.22
CA VAL A 25 -22.25 -14.59 -35.54
C VAL A 25 -21.42 -14.67 -34.26
N ASP A 26 -21.70 -13.81 -33.26
CA ASP A 26 -20.99 -13.77 -31.97
C ASP A 26 -21.00 -15.14 -31.26
N LEU A 27 -22.13 -15.85 -31.32
CA LEU A 27 -22.27 -17.20 -30.76
C LEU A 27 -21.41 -18.24 -31.52
N ALA A 28 -21.33 -18.13 -32.85
CA ALA A 28 -20.49 -19.00 -33.66
C ALA A 28 -19.00 -18.74 -33.39
N ASP A 29 -18.60 -17.47 -33.32
CA ASP A 29 -17.23 -17.03 -33.01
C ASP A 29 -16.81 -17.47 -31.60
N PHE A 30 -17.72 -17.46 -30.62
CA PHE A 30 -17.48 -17.98 -29.27
C PHE A 30 -17.21 -19.50 -29.28
N VAL A 31 -18.04 -20.28 -29.99
CA VAL A 31 -17.86 -21.74 -30.12
C VAL A 31 -16.58 -22.07 -30.87
N ASP A 32 -16.31 -21.38 -31.98
CA ASP A 32 -15.07 -21.52 -32.75
C ASP A 32 -13.83 -21.20 -31.90
N SER A 33 -13.87 -20.13 -31.11
CA SER A 33 -12.80 -19.76 -30.18
C SER A 33 -12.52 -20.87 -29.15
N LYS A 34 -13.56 -21.47 -28.55
CA LYS A 34 -13.41 -22.58 -27.59
C LYS A 34 -12.84 -23.85 -28.24
N VAL A 35 -13.25 -24.17 -29.47
CA VAL A 35 -12.69 -25.31 -30.23
C VAL A 35 -11.21 -25.06 -30.55
N LYS A 36 -10.86 -23.87 -31.06
CA LYS A 36 -9.48 -23.47 -31.36
C LYS A 36 -8.59 -23.45 -30.11
N GLU A 37 -9.10 -22.99 -28.97
CA GLU A 37 -8.39 -23.01 -27.69
C GLU A 37 -7.96 -24.44 -27.31
N ILE A 38 -8.90 -25.39 -27.38
CA ILE A 38 -8.65 -26.80 -27.04
C ILE A 38 -7.67 -27.44 -28.03
N MET A 39 -7.83 -27.19 -29.34
CA MET A 39 -6.89 -27.68 -30.36
C MET A 39 -5.49 -27.09 -30.19
N SER A 40 -5.37 -25.83 -29.76
CA SER A 40 -4.06 -25.20 -29.48
C SER A 40 -3.33 -25.84 -28.29
N LYS A 41 -4.09 -26.30 -27.28
CA LYS A 41 -3.56 -26.94 -26.07
C LYS A 41 -3.14 -28.40 -26.29
N ASN A 42 -3.71 -29.10 -27.27
CA ASN A 42 -3.30 -30.45 -27.64
C ASN A 42 -3.48 -30.74 -29.14
N SER A 43 -2.41 -30.58 -29.91
CA SER A 43 -2.40 -30.82 -31.37
C SER A 43 -2.54 -32.29 -31.79
N ARG A 44 -2.60 -33.25 -30.85
CA ARG A 44 -2.89 -34.67 -31.13
C ARG A 44 -4.38 -35.00 -31.02
N LEU A 45 -5.22 -34.05 -30.58
CA LEU A 45 -6.67 -34.26 -30.49
C LEU A 45 -7.30 -34.21 -31.89
N SER A 46 -8.26 -35.08 -32.17
CA SER A 46 -9.06 -34.98 -33.40
C SER A 46 -10.07 -33.83 -33.29
N THR A 47 -10.47 -33.24 -34.42
CA THR A 47 -11.48 -32.17 -34.46
C THR A 47 -12.77 -32.57 -33.72
N SER A 48 -13.25 -33.81 -33.92
CA SER A 48 -14.45 -34.31 -33.23
C SER A 48 -14.28 -34.35 -31.70
N ALA A 49 -13.12 -34.83 -31.22
CA ALA A 49 -12.83 -34.83 -29.78
C ALA A 49 -12.69 -33.41 -29.21
N ALA A 50 -12.11 -32.48 -29.97
CA ALA A 50 -12.00 -31.07 -29.57
C ALA A 50 -13.37 -30.39 -29.50
N THR A 51 -14.27 -30.65 -30.45
CA THR A 51 -15.64 -30.14 -30.42
C THR A 51 -16.45 -30.72 -29.27
N VAL A 52 -16.31 -32.02 -28.95
CA VAL A 52 -16.96 -32.62 -27.77
C VAL A 52 -16.44 -31.99 -26.48
N LEU A 53 -15.13 -31.80 -26.34
CA LEU A 53 -14.56 -31.18 -25.14
C LEU A 53 -14.93 -29.69 -25.03
N ALA A 54 -15.05 -28.97 -26.15
CA ALA A 54 -15.58 -27.61 -26.18
C ALA A 54 -17.04 -27.56 -25.71
N ALA A 55 -17.88 -28.48 -26.17
CA ALA A 55 -19.27 -28.58 -25.74
C ALA A 55 -19.39 -28.90 -24.23
N VAL A 56 -18.53 -29.77 -23.69
CA VAL A 56 -18.48 -30.06 -22.25
C VAL A 56 -18.08 -28.82 -21.45
N ASN A 57 -17.03 -28.09 -21.86
CA ASN A 57 -16.60 -26.86 -21.16
C ASN A 57 -17.67 -25.76 -21.22
N ILE A 58 -18.35 -25.59 -22.35
CA ILE A 58 -19.46 -24.63 -22.50
C ILE A 58 -20.66 -25.03 -21.62
N ALA A 59 -20.94 -26.33 -21.48
CA ALA A 59 -21.98 -26.81 -20.58
C ALA A 59 -21.62 -26.58 -19.10
N ASP A 60 -20.35 -26.78 -18.71
CA ASP A 60 -19.85 -26.51 -17.36
C ASP A 60 -19.96 -25.02 -17.01
N GLU A 61 -19.50 -24.13 -17.91
CA GLU A 61 -19.68 -22.67 -17.80
C GLU A 61 -21.17 -22.29 -17.66
N LEU A 62 -22.08 -22.95 -18.40
CA LEU A 62 -23.53 -22.73 -18.27
C LEU A 62 -24.09 -23.17 -16.91
N TYR A 63 -23.66 -24.32 -16.38
CA TYR A 63 -24.05 -24.79 -15.05
C TYR A 63 -23.53 -23.89 -13.94
N GLU A 64 -22.29 -23.39 -14.05
CA GLU A 64 -21.73 -22.41 -13.12
C GLU A 64 -22.51 -21.08 -13.17
N CYS A 65 -22.83 -20.59 -14.38
CA CYS A 65 -23.66 -19.40 -14.56
C CYS A 65 -25.07 -19.55 -13.96
N ASP A 66 -25.75 -20.68 -14.15
CA ASP A 66 -27.09 -20.90 -13.56
C ASP A 66 -27.04 -21.03 -12.04
N SER A 67 -26.01 -21.69 -11.49
CA SER A 67 -25.75 -21.73 -10.04
C SER A 67 -25.55 -20.33 -9.47
N ASN A 68 -24.70 -19.52 -10.12
CA ASN A 68 -24.44 -18.14 -9.74
C ASN A 68 -25.69 -17.25 -9.86
N LEU A 69 -26.51 -17.45 -10.90
CA LEU A 69 -27.79 -16.75 -11.08
C LEU A 69 -28.79 -17.10 -9.97
N ARG A 70 -28.96 -18.38 -9.63
CA ARG A 70 -29.81 -18.82 -8.51
C ARG A 70 -29.34 -18.22 -7.18
N ASN A 71 -28.03 -18.19 -6.95
CA ASN A 71 -27.43 -17.56 -5.77
C ASN A 71 -27.70 -16.04 -5.72
N ALA A 72 -27.62 -15.35 -6.86
CA ALA A 72 -27.96 -13.93 -6.96
C ALA A 72 -29.46 -13.66 -6.72
N ILE A 73 -30.34 -14.50 -7.25
CA ILE A 73 -31.80 -14.43 -7.02
C ILE A 73 -32.14 -14.63 -5.55
N ASN A 74 -31.53 -15.64 -4.89
CA ASN A 74 -31.73 -15.88 -3.46
C ASN A 74 -31.22 -14.71 -2.60
N LYS A 75 -30.03 -14.17 -2.90
CA LYS A 75 -29.52 -12.96 -2.23
C LYS A 75 -30.45 -11.77 -2.41
N LYS A 76 -30.94 -11.53 -3.64
CA LYS A 76 -31.91 -10.46 -3.93
C LYS A 76 -33.19 -10.64 -3.09
N LYS A 77 -33.75 -11.85 -3.03
CA LYS A 77 -34.95 -12.15 -2.25
C LYS A 77 -34.75 -11.87 -0.76
N ASN A 78 -33.60 -12.25 -0.19
CA ASN A 78 -33.27 -11.95 1.20
C ASN A 78 -33.16 -10.44 1.47
N ILE A 79 -32.53 -9.69 0.55
CA ILE A 79 -32.45 -8.22 0.62
C ILE A 79 -33.85 -7.58 0.52
N GLU A 80 -34.74 -8.12 -0.31
CA GLU A 80 -36.13 -7.65 -0.41
C GLU A 80 -36.93 -7.93 0.88
N THR A 81 -36.72 -9.07 1.54
CA THR A 81 -37.33 -9.34 2.86
C THR A 81 -36.76 -8.44 3.95
N GLU A 82 -35.44 -8.28 4.05
CA GLU A 82 -34.80 -7.39 5.02
C GLU A 82 -35.26 -5.93 4.83
N LYS A 83 -35.36 -5.47 3.58
CA LYS A 83 -35.91 -4.14 3.25
C LYS A 83 -37.36 -3.99 3.72
N SER A 84 -38.20 -5.00 3.54
CA SER A 84 -39.60 -4.98 4.01
C SER A 84 -39.67 -4.91 5.54
N GLU A 85 -38.84 -5.66 6.25
CA GLU A 85 -38.76 -5.62 7.71
C GLU A 85 -38.25 -4.26 8.23
N LEU A 86 -37.26 -3.68 7.56
CA LEU A 86 -36.72 -2.35 7.91
C LEU A 86 -37.77 -1.25 7.72
N ILE A 87 -38.58 -1.30 6.64
CA ILE A 87 -39.68 -0.36 6.42
C ILE A 87 -40.69 -0.46 7.58
N GLN A 88 -41.13 -1.67 7.94
CA GLN A 88 -42.06 -1.87 9.07
C GLN A 88 -41.50 -1.40 10.42
N LYS A 89 -40.18 -1.50 10.65
CA LYS A 89 -39.52 -0.96 11.84
C LYS A 89 -39.51 0.56 11.84
N VAL A 90 -39.25 1.19 10.69
CA VAL A 90 -39.29 2.66 10.53
C VAL A 90 -40.70 3.20 10.74
N ASP A 91 -41.73 2.55 10.20
CA ASP A 91 -43.12 2.97 10.36
C ASP A 91 -43.55 2.94 11.84
N LYS A 92 -43.23 1.87 12.59
CA LYS A 92 -43.47 1.80 14.03
C LYS A 92 -42.74 2.89 14.82
N LEU A 93 -41.45 3.10 14.54
CA LEU A 93 -40.67 4.17 15.18
C LEU A 93 -41.25 5.56 14.91
N ASN A 94 -41.84 5.79 13.73
CA ASN A 94 -42.53 7.05 13.42
C ASN A 94 -43.84 7.21 14.18
N GLU A 95 -44.60 6.13 14.42
CA GLU A 95 -45.79 6.15 15.28
C GLU A 95 -45.42 6.43 16.75
N ASP A 96 -44.42 5.73 17.28
CA ASP A 96 -43.91 5.90 18.66
C ASP A 96 -43.33 7.31 18.88
N LEU A 97 -42.64 7.88 17.88
CA LEU A 97 -42.16 9.26 17.94
C LEU A 97 -43.32 10.25 17.97
N LYS A 98 -44.39 9.99 17.19
CA LYS A 98 -45.57 10.85 17.12
C LYS A 98 -46.38 10.85 18.42
N THR A 99 -46.54 9.69 19.09
CA THR A 99 -47.20 9.61 20.40
C THR A 99 -46.38 10.34 21.47
N THR A 100 -45.06 10.07 21.53
CA THR A 100 -44.12 10.75 22.43
C THR A 100 -44.15 12.28 22.28
N LEU A 101 -44.25 12.79 21.04
CA LEU A 101 -44.37 14.23 20.79
C LEU A 101 -45.68 14.82 21.33
N VAL A 102 -46.81 14.11 21.20
CA VAL A 102 -48.10 14.54 21.74
C VAL A 102 -48.10 14.54 23.28
N GLU A 103 -47.44 13.56 23.91
CA GLU A 103 -47.26 13.51 25.37
C GLU A 103 -46.36 14.65 25.85
N LYS A 104 -45.23 14.89 25.18
CA LYS A 104 -44.35 16.02 25.46
C LYS A 104 -45.09 17.36 25.42
N THR A 105 -45.91 17.61 24.39
CA THR A 105 -46.68 18.87 24.30
C THR A 105 -47.67 19.03 25.45
N LYS A 106 -48.38 17.95 25.84
CA LYS A 106 -49.31 17.98 26.99
C LYS A 106 -48.59 18.27 28.30
N LEU A 107 -47.45 17.63 28.55
CA LEU A 107 -46.63 17.89 29.74
C LEU A 107 -46.12 19.33 29.78
N GLN A 108 -45.76 19.89 28.62
CA GLN A 108 -45.30 21.27 28.50
C GLN A 108 -46.43 22.28 28.77
N GLU A 109 -47.66 21.99 28.34
CA GLU A 109 -48.86 22.78 28.69
C GLU A 109 -49.20 22.69 30.19
N GLN A 110 -49.07 21.50 30.79
CA GLN A 110 -49.27 21.29 32.24
C GLN A 110 -48.24 22.05 33.09
N LEU A 111 -46.97 22.10 32.64
CA LEU A 111 -45.94 22.89 33.32
C LEU A 111 -46.23 24.39 33.25
N VAL A 112 -46.55 24.94 32.07
CA VAL A 112 -46.86 26.37 31.90
C VAL A 112 -48.09 26.79 32.72
N THR A 113 -49.14 25.97 32.73
CA THR A 113 -50.34 26.24 33.54
C THR A 113 -50.07 26.12 35.05
N GLY A 114 -49.23 25.16 35.46
CA GLY A 114 -48.74 25.03 36.83
C GLY A 114 -47.93 26.25 37.29
N GLU A 115 -46.96 26.71 36.50
CA GLU A 115 -46.15 27.91 36.77
C GLU A 115 -47.02 29.18 36.91
N GLN A 116 -48.01 29.36 36.03
CA GLN A 116 -48.93 30.49 36.10
C GLN A 116 -49.77 30.46 37.39
N SER A 117 -50.29 29.29 37.79
CA SER A 117 -51.02 29.13 39.06
C SER A 117 -50.12 29.40 40.27
N LEU A 118 -48.89 28.90 40.27
CA LEU A 118 -47.93 29.10 41.35
C LEU A 118 -47.53 30.58 41.48
N LYS A 119 -47.33 31.27 40.36
CA LYS A 119 -47.05 32.72 40.32
C LYS A 119 -48.22 33.54 40.85
N GLY A 120 -49.46 33.16 40.54
CA GLY A 120 -50.66 33.77 41.12
C GLY A 120 -50.68 33.67 42.64
N LYS A 121 -50.52 32.45 43.17
CA LYS A 121 -50.45 32.19 44.63
C LYS A 121 -49.32 32.95 45.32
N TYR A 122 -48.16 33.09 44.67
CA TYR A 122 -47.04 33.87 45.21
C TYR A 122 -47.41 35.34 45.41
N VAL A 123 -48.07 35.96 44.42
CA VAL A 123 -48.53 37.36 44.49
C VAL A 123 -49.58 37.53 45.60
N GLU A 124 -50.50 36.59 45.76
CA GLU A 124 -51.50 36.60 46.85
C GLU A 124 -50.83 36.53 48.24
N ILE A 125 -49.84 35.64 48.41
CA ILE A 125 -49.08 35.50 49.66
C ILE A 125 -48.25 36.76 49.94
N GLU A 126 -47.63 37.36 48.92
CA GLU A 126 -46.86 38.60 49.06
C GLU A 126 -47.75 39.78 49.48
N GLN A 127 -48.95 39.91 48.91
CA GLN A 127 -49.95 40.89 49.33
C GLN A 127 -50.42 40.66 50.78
N ALA A 128 -50.65 39.42 51.18
CA ALA A 128 -51.03 39.08 52.56
C ALA A 128 -49.91 39.40 53.56
N LEU A 129 -48.65 39.09 53.22
CA LEU A 129 -47.48 39.44 54.03
C LEU A 129 -47.32 40.96 54.21
N ASN A 130 -47.59 41.75 53.16
CA ASN A 130 -47.49 43.20 53.27
C ASN A 130 -48.59 43.80 54.16
N LYS A 131 -49.83 43.30 54.08
CA LYS A 131 -50.91 43.67 55.02
C LYS A 131 -50.56 43.34 56.48
N LEU A 132 -50.08 42.12 56.74
CA LEU A 132 -49.65 41.70 58.08
C LEU A 132 -48.51 42.55 58.64
N LYS A 133 -47.57 43.02 57.79
CA LYS A 133 -46.52 43.97 58.20
C LYS A 133 -47.10 45.33 58.61
N GLU A 134 -48.05 45.87 57.85
CA GLU A 134 -48.72 47.14 58.18
C GLU A 134 -49.50 47.03 59.51
N GLU A 135 -50.24 45.94 59.72
CA GLU A 135 -50.93 45.66 60.98
C GLU A 135 -49.95 45.56 62.16
N ALA A 136 -48.83 44.84 62.01
CA ALA A 136 -47.80 44.75 63.04
C ALA A 136 -47.16 46.11 63.39
N ILE A 137 -46.92 46.96 62.39
CA ILE A 137 -46.44 48.35 62.60
C ILE A 137 -47.45 49.18 63.38
N ASN A 138 -48.75 49.03 63.09
CA ASN A 138 -49.81 49.78 63.76
C ASN A 138 -49.98 49.33 65.23
N LEU A 139 -50.00 48.01 65.49
CA LEU A 139 -50.04 47.45 66.84
C LEU A 139 -48.83 47.86 67.70
N GLN A 140 -47.65 47.95 67.10
CA GLN A 140 -46.44 48.43 67.78
C GLN A 140 -46.57 49.89 68.23
N LYS A 141 -47.10 50.78 67.38
CA LYS A 141 -47.38 52.18 67.74
C LYS A 141 -48.44 52.31 68.84
N GLU A 142 -49.49 51.50 68.78
CA GLU A 142 -50.54 51.50 69.81
C GLU A 142 -49.98 51.05 71.16
N LYS A 143 -49.16 50.00 71.18
CA LYS A 143 -48.45 49.53 72.38
C LYS A 143 -47.57 50.63 73.00
N GLU A 144 -46.85 51.40 72.19
CA GLU A 144 -46.02 52.53 72.67
C GLU A 144 -46.88 53.64 73.29
N LEU A 145 -48.00 54.02 72.65
CA LEU A 145 -48.96 54.99 73.19
C LEU A 145 -49.60 54.52 74.51
N LEU A 146 -49.93 53.23 74.62
CA LEU A 146 -50.45 52.65 75.87
C LEU A 146 -49.39 52.65 76.98
N LEU A 147 -48.13 52.36 76.65
CA LEU A 147 -47.03 52.41 77.62
C LEU A 147 -46.84 53.84 78.17
N GLU A 148 -46.86 54.85 77.30
CA GLU A 148 -46.74 56.26 77.71
C GLU A 148 -47.91 56.70 78.61
N LYS A 149 -49.14 56.30 78.28
CA LYS A 149 -50.32 56.53 79.12
C LYS A 149 -50.20 55.85 80.49
N ASN A 150 -49.72 54.61 80.52
CA ASN A 150 -49.59 53.83 81.75
C ASN A 150 -48.54 54.46 82.70
N ASN A 151 -47.41 54.92 82.15
CA ASN A 151 -46.38 55.64 82.91
C ASN A 151 -46.93 56.94 83.54
N LYS A 152 -47.79 57.68 82.83
CA LYS A 152 -48.47 58.88 83.36
C LYS A 152 -49.45 58.52 84.49
N LEU A 153 -50.23 57.46 84.33
CA LEU A 153 -51.13 56.97 85.38
C LEU A 153 -50.38 56.49 86.63
N GLU A 154 -49.23 55.85 86.47
CA GLU A 154 -48.39 55.44 87.61
C GLU A 154 -47.81 56.64 88.37
N GLY A 155 -47.42 57.71 87.64
CA GLY A 155 -47.07 59.01 88.23
C GLY A 155 -48.21 59.59 89.06
N ASN A 156 -49.40 59.71 88.47
CA ASN A 156 -50.59 60.22 89.16
C ASN A 156 -50.96 59.37 90.40
N LEU A 157 -50.82 58.05 90.34
CA LEU A 157 -51.05 57.15 91.48
C LEU A 157 -50.07 57.42 92.65
N LYS A 158 -48.81 57.73 92.34
CA LYS A 158 -47.81 58.11 93.36
C LYS A 158 -48.18 59.45 94.01
N GLU A 159 -48.66 60.43 93.24
CA GLU A 159 -49.17 61.70 93.77
C GLU A 159 -50.39 61.51 94.67
N VAL A 160 -51.39 60.72 94.25
CA VAL A 160 -52.58 60.40 95.04
C VAL A 160 -52.21 59.65 96.33
N SER A 161 -51.25 58.73 96.27
CA SER A 161 -50.72 58.03 97.46
C SER A 161 -50.07 59.01 98.45
N ASN A 162 -49.26 59.95 97.95
CA ASN A 162 -48.65 60.99 98.77
C ASN A 162 -49.69 61.92 99.43
N LEU A 163 -50.70 62.36 98.67
CA LEU A 163 -51.82 63.14 99.18
C LEU A 163 -52.60 62.38 100.27
N ASN A 164 -52.91 61.10 100.04
CA ASN A 164 -53.60 60.25 101.01
C ASN A 164 -52.77 60.08 102.30
N ASN A 165 -51.44 59.96 102.20
CA ASN A 165 -50.54 59.91 103.35
C ASN A 165 -50.53 61.23 104.16
N VAL A 166 -50.65 62.39 103.49
CA VAL A 166 -50.79 63.69 104.17
C VAL A 166 -52.15 63.78 104.86
N LEU A 167 -53.23 63.47 104.14
CA LEU A 167 -54.60 63.54 104.68
C LEU A 167 -54.80 62.60 105.87
N ASN A 168 -54.19 61.41 105.86
CA ASN A 168 -54.22 60.49 107.00
C ASN A 168 -53.52 61.06 108.25
N LYS A 169 -52.43 61.84 108.10
CA LYS A 169 -51.79 62.54 109.23
C LYS A 169 -52.72 63.61 109.81
N GLU A 170 -53.33 64.43 108.95
CA GLU A 170 -54.30 65.46 109.37
C GLU A 170 -55.51 64.83 110.11
N VAL A 171 -56.03 63.69 109.62
CA VAL A 171 -57.10 62.93 110.28
C VAL A 171 -56.66 62.38 111.64
N ILE A 172 -55.40 61.95 111.79
CA ILE A 172 -54.84 61.54 113.09
C ILE A 172 -54.78 62.73 114.06
N GLU A 173 -54.25 63.88 113.63
CA GLU A 173 -54.20 65.10 114.45
C GLU A 173 -55.60 65.56 114.89
N ILE A 174 -56.60 65.48 114.01
CA ILE A 174 -58.00 65.80 114.34
C ILE A 174 -58.56 64.80 115.36
N LYS A 175 -58.28 63.49 115.22
CA LYS A 175 -58.68 62.47 116.19
C LYS A 175 -58.05 62.72 117.57
N GLU A 176 -56.78 63.12 117.62
CA GLU A 176 -56.12 63.45 118.89
C GLU A 176 -56.68 64.73 119.54
N LYS A 177 -56.94 65.78 118.75
CA LYS A 177 -57.64 67.00 119.22
C LYS A 177 -59.02 66.66 119.79
N ASN A 178 -59.79 65.81 119.11
CA ASN A 178 -61.10 65.35 119.62
C ASN A 178 -60.96 64.54 120.91
N LYS A 179 -59.97 63.65 121.03
CA LYS A 179 -59.71 62.88 122.25
C LYS A 179 -59.38 63.80 123.44
N PHE A 180 -58.65 64.89 123.22
CA PHE A 180 -58.40 65.90 124.24
C PHE A 180 -59.68 66.68 124.65
N LEU A 181 -60.54 67.02 123.67
CA LEU A 181 -61.82 67.67 123.94
C LEU A 181 -62.77 66.79 124.77
N TYR A 182 -62.89 65.49 124.46
CA TYR A 182 -63.69 64.56 125.28
C TYR A 182 -63.23 64.52 126.74
N LYS A 183 -61.91 64.51 126.98
CA LYS A 183 -61.37 64.49 128.36
C LYS A 183 -61.73 65.76 129.15
N LYS A 184 -61.74 66.93 128.51
CA LYS A 184 -62.22 68.19 129.12
C LYS A 184 -63.73 68.18 129.43
N VAL A 185 -64.54 67.47 128.63
CA VAL A 185 -65.98 67.35 128.87
C VAL A 185 -66.26 66.52 130.13
N ASP A 186 -65.56 65.40 130.31
CA ASP A 186 -65.75 64.56 131.50
C ASP A 186 -65.22 65.22 132.79
N GLU A 187 -64.10 65.97 132.70
CA GLU A 187 -63.60 66.84 133.79
C GLU A 187 -64.58 67.97 134.17
N SER A 188 -65.52 68.31 133.27
CA SER A 188 -66.57 69.30 133.52
C SER A 188 -67.81 68.66 134.16
N LYS A 189 -68.19 67.43 133.75
CA LYS A 189 -69.29 66.66 134.36
C LYS A 189 -69.01 66.31 135.82
N GLY A 190 -67.77 65.96 136.17
CA GLY A 190 -67.40 65.67 137.57
C GLY A 190 -67.67 66.83 138.55
N LYS A 191 -67.70 68.08 138.06
CA LYS A 191 -68.01 69.28 138.87
C LYS A 191 -69.52 69.58 138.96
N GLU A 192 -70.33 68.96 138.10
CA GLU A 192 -71.79 69.05 138.13
C GLU A 192 -72.38 68.16 139.24
N GLU A 193 -71.81 66.96 139.42
CA GLU A 193 -72.33 65.94 140.32
C GLU A 193 -72.11 66.27 141.82
N ASP A 194 -70.96 66.85 142.16
CA ASP A 194 -70.63 67.29 143.53
C ASP A 194 -71.51 68.45 144.06
N LEU A 195 -72.13 69.22 143.17
CA LEU A 195 -73.08 70.27 143.55
C LEU A 195 -74.50 69.72 143.78
N ARG A 196 -74.84 68.57 143.19
CA ARG A 196 -76.16 67.94 143.30
C ARG A 196 -76.39 67.32 144.68
N ASN A 197 -75.35 66.75 145.28
CA ASN A 197 -75.41 66.03 146.56
C ASN A 197 -75.52 66.94 147.82
N LYS A 198 -75.50 68.27 147.68
CA LYS A 198 -75.62 69.22 148.82
C LYS A 198 -77.02 69.83 149.00
N LEU A 199 -77.98 69.55 148.12
CA LEU A 199 -79.29 70.24 148.11
C LEU A 199 -80.49 69.42 148.60
N GLN A 200 -80.31 68.15 149.00
CA GLN A 200 -81.43 67.27 149.37
C GLN A 200 -81.29 66.61 150.75
N ILE A 201 -80.85 67.41 151.73
CA ILE A 201 -81.05 67.12 153.17
C ILE A 201 -82.01 68.19 153.73
N SER A 202 -83.29 68.08 153.38
CA SER A 202 -84.41 68.75 154.05
C SER A 202 -85.72 68.11 153.63
N SER A 203 -86.56 67.74 154.62
CA SER A 203 -87.78 66.91 154.54
C SER A 203 -87.56 65.47 154.02
N GLY A 204 -88.09 64.42 154.67
CA GLY A 204 -88.83 64.39 155.94
C GLY A 204 -89.38 62.99 156.22
N ASN A 205 -88.69 62.19 157.03
CA ASN A 205 -89.08 60.81 157.35
C ASN A 205 -90.32 60.73 158.26
N VAL A 206 -91.38 60.07 157.83
CA VAL A 206 -92.30 59.20 158.62
C VAL A 206 -92.87 58.20 157.59
N LYS A 207 -92.39 56.96 157.56
CA LYS A 207 -92.94 55.80 158.29
C LYS A 207 -94.40 55.46 157.92
N GLU A 208 -94.68 54.30 157.32
CA GLU A 208 -94.69 53.01 158.03
C GLU A 208 -95.76 53.01 159.12
N LEU A 209 -97.02 52.80 158.73
CA LEU A 209 -97.88 51.71 159.21
C LEU A 209 -98.81 51.31 158.04
N GLU A 210 -98.60 50.12 157.48
CA GLU A 210 -99.47 48.95 157.66
C GLU A 210 -100.66 48.94 156.67
N ASN A 211 -100.52 48.20 155.57
CA ASN A 211 -100.85 46.77 155.46
C ASN A 211 -102.32 46.53 155.09
N LYS A 212 -102.50 45.96 153.89
CA LYS A 212 -103.60 45.05 153.51
C LYS A 212 -105.02 45.47 153.91
N VAL A 213 -105.78 46.04 152.97
CA VAL A 213 -106.97 45.36 152.39
C VAL A 213 -107.34 46.01 151.05
N SER A 214 -107.80 45.17 150.13
CA SER A 214 -108.23 45.43 148.76
C SER A 214 -109.48 46.31 148.59
N SER A 215 -109.43 47.27 147.65
CA SER A 215 -110.40 47.52 146.55
C SER A 215 -110.04 48.85 145.86
N LEU A 216 -109.70 48.86 144.56
CA LEU A 216 -110.60 49.18 143.43
C LEU A 216 -111.49 50.43 143.72
N GLU A 217 -111.48 51.50 142.92
CA GLU A 217 -111.52 51.49 141.45
C GLU A 217 -110.73 52.63 140.76
N SER A 218 -109.89 52.30 139.77
CA SER A 218 -109.46 53.24 138.71
C SER A 218 -109.10 52.52 137.39
N LYS A 219 -109.99 51.61 136.94
CA LYS A 219 -109.85 50.80 135.70
C LYS A 219 -109.91 51.59 134.36
N CYS A 220 -109.48 52.87 134.33
CA CYS A 220 -109.61 53.75 133.16
C CYS A 220 -108.28 54.26 132.56
N THR A 221 -107.12 53.73 132.95
CA THR A 221 -105.82 54.18 132.41
C THR A 221 -105.03 53.12 131.62
N ASP A 222 -105.31 51.82 131.77
CA ASP A 222 -104.50 50.75 131.17
C ASP A 222 -104.73 50.49 129.66
N LEU A 223 -105.85 50.94 129.08
CA LEU A 223 -106.11 50.77 127.65
C LEU A 223 -105.34 51.77 126.76
N SER A 224 -105.04 52.96 127.27
CA SER A 224 -104.32 54.01 126.51
C SER A 224 -102.82 53.71 126.37
N LYS A 225 -102.25 52.92 127.29
CA LYS A 225 -100.84 52.51 127.25
C LYS A 225 -100.61 51.43 126.19
N LYS A 226 -101.41 50.35 126.22
CA LYS A 226 -101.31 49.23 125.26
C LYS A 226 -101.48 49.63 123.79
N PHE A 227 -102.31 50.63 123.49
CA PHE A 227 -102.51 51.10 122.11
C PHE A 227 -101.30 51.87 121.55
N LYS A 228 -100.52 52.54 122.40
CA LYS A 228 -99.27 53.19 121.99
C LYS A 228 -98.17 52.17 121.71
N ASP A 229 -98.05 51.16 122.56
CA ASP A 229 -97.05 50.10 122.41
C ASP A 229 -97.31 49.27 121.13
N LEU A 230 -98.58 48.99 120.80
CA LEU A 230 -98.98 48.31 119.55
C LEU A 230 -98.67 49.12 118.29
N ASN A 231 -98.85 50.45 118.32
CA ASN A 231 -98.49 51.32 117.19
C ASN A 231 -96.97 51.44 117.00
N ALA A 232 -96.19 51.42 118.08
CA ALA A 232 -94.73 51.39 117.99
C ALA A 232 -94.24 50.09 117.32
N LEU A 233 -94.75 48.94 117.76
CA LEU A 233 -94.41 47.64 117.17
C LEU A 233 -94.85 47.54 115.69
N ASN A 234 -95.99 48.12 115.33
CA ASN A 234 -96.47 48.11 113.94
C ASN A 234 -95.60 49.00 113.03
N ALA A 235 -95.03 50.09 113.54
CA ALA A 235 -94.06 50.92 112.80
C ALA A 235 -92.70 50.22 112.64
N GLU A 236 -92.25 49.48 113.66
CA GLU A 236 -91.03 48.67 113.62
C GLU A 236 -91.14 47.53 112.59
N ASN A 237 -92.27 46.80 112.61
CA ASN A 237 -92.60 45.79 111.59
C ASN A 237 -92.65 46.38 110.17
N LEU A 238 -93.10 47.63 110.00
CA LEU A 238 -93.14 48.29 108.69
C LEU A 238 -91.73 48.59 108.17
N LEU A 239 -90.84 49.06 109.04
CA LEU A 239 -89.42 49.29 108.73
C LEU A 239 -88.67 47.98 108.41
N GLU A 240 -89.01 46.88 109.08
CA GLU A 240 -88.46 45.56 108.78
C GLU A 240 -88.97 45.01 107.44
N LEU A 241 -90.26 45.21 107.13
CA LEU A 241 -90.84 44.86 105.84
C LEU A 241 -90.18 45.65 104.69
N GLU A 242 -89.90 46.95 104.86
CA GLU A 242 -89.14 47.73 103.87
C GLU A 242 -87.73 47.19 103.63
N LYS A 243 -87.02 46.74 104.68
CA LYS A 243 -85.70 46.10 104.52
C LYS A 243 -85.82 44.81 103.71
N MET A 244 -86.82 43.98 104.01
CA MET A 244 -87.05 42.72 103.28
C MET A 244 -87.42 42.96 101.81
N ILE A 245 -88.19 44.01 101.50
CA ILE A 245 -88.49 44.39 100.10
C ILE A 245 -87.21 44.78 99.35
N LYS A 246 -86.33 45.59 99.97
CA LYS A 246 -85.03 45.99 99.36
C LYS A 246 -84.09 44.80 99.13
N ILE A 247 -84.08 43.83 100.04
CA ILE A 247 -83.33 42.58 99.86
C ILE A 247 -83.92 41.77 98.71
N ARG A 248 -85.26 41.66 98.62
CA ARG A 248 -85.91 40.92 97.54
C ARG A 248 -85.59 41.51 96.16
N THR A 249 -85.67 42.83 96.00
CA THR A 249 -85.36 43.48 94.72
C THR A 249 -83.90 43.29 94.30
N ALA A 250 -82.96 43.34 95.25
CA ALA A 250 -81.54 43.08 94.96
C ALA A 250 -81.29 41.63 94.50
N LEU A 251 -81.99 40.65 95.09
CA LEU A 251 -81.91 39.23 94.68
C LEU A 251 -82.63 38.98 93.34
N GLU A 252 -83.67 39.73 93.02
CA GLU A 252 -84.36 39.70 91.72
C GLU A 252 -83.43 40.26 90.60
N GLU A 253 -82.70 41.35 90.86
CA GLU A 253 -81.68 41.90 89.95
C GLU A 253 -80.49 40.92 89.75
N GLU A 254 -79.97 40.32 90.83
CA GLU A 254 -78.87 39.35 90.75
C GLU A 254 -79.26 38.10 89.94
N ASN A 255 -80.48 37.58 90.13
CA ASN A 255 -81.01 36.48 89.32
C ASN A 255 -81.13 36.84 87.83
N SER A 256 -81.52 38.08 87.50
CA SER A 256 -81.58 38.53 86.11
C SER A 256 -80.20 38.51 85.44
N ILE A 257 -79.16 38.97 86.15
CA ILE A 257 -77.76 38.96 85.68
C ILE A 257 -77.25 37.52 85.52
N LEU A 258 -77.62 36.61 86.43
CA LEU A 258 -77.26 35.18 86.35
C LEU A 258 -77.92 34.49 85.14
N MET A 259 -79.21 34.76 84.89
CA MET A 259 -79.93 34.26 83.71
C MET A 259 -79.27 34.71 82.40
N GLU A 260 -78.86 35.98 82.32
CA GLU A 260 -78.21 36.53 81.13
C GLU A 260 -76.81 35.91 80.90
N LYS A 261 -76.05 35.68 81.98
CA LYS A 261 -74.77 34.95 81.93
C LYS A 261 -74.93 33.49 81.50
N SER A 262 -75.95 32.78 81.99
CA SER A 262 -76.23 31.40 81.56
C SER A 262 -76.53 31.32 80.07
N ARG A 263 -77.34 32.24 79.53
CA ARG A 263 -77.62 32.32 78.09
C ARG A 263 -76.36 32.55 77.25
N SER A 264 -75.50 33.47 77.69
CA SER A 264 -74.20 33.72 77.04
C SER A 264 -73.28 32.49 77.07
N LEU A 265 -73.31 31.71 78.16
CA LEU A 265 -72.57 30.45 78.24
C LEU A 265 -73.12 29.38 77.28
N GLU A 266 -74.45 29.21 77.18
CA GLU A 266 -75.10 28.29 76.24
C GLU A 266 -74.73 28.61 74.77
N ASP A 267 -74.81 29.89 74.38
CA ASP A 267 -74.40 30.35 73.03
C ASP A 267 -72.92 30.06 72.73
N ASN A 268 -72.05 30.16 73.74
CA ASN A 268 -70.62 29.87 73.58
C ASN A 268 -70.35 28.36 73.53
N CYS A 269 -71.10 27.54 74.27
CA CYS A 269 -71.06 26.08 74.16
C CYS A 269 -71.49 25.61 72.77
N LEU A 270 -72.56 26.17 72.19
CA LEU A 270 -73.00 25.87 70.82
C LEU A 270 -71.93 26.22 69.77
N LYS A 271 -71.29 27.38 69.88
CA LYS A 271 -70.18 27.78 68.98
C LYS A 271 -68.98 26.84 69.11
N LEU A 272 -68.61 26.45 70.33
CA LEU A 272 -67.54 25.48 70.57
C LEU A 272 -67.88 24.10 69.98
N GLN A 273 -69.12 23.65 70.08
CA GLN A 273 -69.56 22.37 69.54
C GLN A 273 -69.45 22.35 68.00
N ASN A 274 -69.90 23.41 67.31
CA ASN A 274 -69.75 23.53 65.86
C ASN A 274 -68.27 23.51 65.42
N ASN A 275 -67.39 24.22 66.14
CA ASN A 275 -65.94 24.22 65.87
C ASN A 275 -65.34 22.81 66.07
N ILE A 276 -65.81 22.05 67.07
CA ILE A 276 -65.36 20.66 67.29
C ILE A 276 -65.80 19.76 66.13
N GLU A 277 -67.01 19.93 65.60
CA GLU A 277 -67.48 19.17 64.43
C GLU A 277 -66.65 19.49 63.16
N GLU A 278 -66.37 20.76 62.87
CA GLU A 278 -65.50 21.14 61.74
C GLU A 278 -64.08 20.57 61.88
N LEU A 279 -63.46 20.70 63.07
CA LEU A 279 -62.14 20.15 63.35
C LEU A 279 -62.13 18.61 63.24
N THR A 280 -63.22 17.94 63.64
CA THR A 280 -63.37 16.49 63.50
C THR A 280 -63.44 16.09 62.01
N LEU A 281 -64.17 16.85 61.20
CA LEU A 281 -64.28 16.62 59.75
C LEU A 281 -62.93 16.80 59.04
N LEU A 282 -62.17 17.84 59.43
CA LEU A 282 -60.81 18.09 58.93
C LEU A 282 -59.84 16.97 59.34
N ALA A 283 -59.90 16.52 60.59
CA ALA A 283 -59.07 15.41 61.08
C ALA A 283 -59.35 14.09 60.33
N VAL A 284 -60.60 13.81 59.98
CA VAL A 284 -60.97 12.66 59.15
C VAL A 284 -60.42 12.80 57.72
N LYS A 285 -60.49 13.99 57.11
CA LYS A 285 -59.88 14.25 55.78
C LYS A 285 -58.37 14.00 55.80
N GLU A 286 -57.64 14.57 56.76
CA GLU A 286 -56.19 14.36 56.88
C GLU A 286 -55.82 12.90 57.15
N LYS A 287 -56.62 12.18 57.94
CA LYS A 287 -56.40 10.75 58.18
C LYS A 287 -56.51 9.91 56.89
N ASN A 288 -57.48 10.22 56.03
CA ASN A 288 -57.63 9.59 54.72
C ASN A 288 -56.50 10.00 53.77
N ASN A 289 -56.11 11.27 53.76
CA ASN A 289 -55.04 11.80 52.93
C ASN A 289 -53.70 11.13 53.26
N LYS A 290 -53.39 10.99 54.56
CA LYS A 290 -52.24 10.22 55.06
C LYS A 290 -52.26 8.76 54.62
N GLN A 291 -53.43 8.12 54.58
CA GLN A 291 -53.54 6.73 54.11
C GLN A 291 -53.23 6.62 52.61
N SER A 292 -53.77 7.51 51.78
CA SER A 292 -53.45 7.57 50.34
C SER A 292 -51.95 7.78 50.09
N LEU A 293 -51.33 8.74 50.80
CA LEU A 293 -49.89 8.99 50.74
C LEU A 293 -49.04 7.77 51.17
N GLN A 294 -49.52 6.98 52.14
CA GLN A 294 -48.84 5.77 52.59
C GLN A 294 -48.89 4.65 51.54
N GLU A 295 -50.01 4.55 50.80
CA GLU A 295 -50.19 3.59 49.70
C GLU A 295 -49.31 3.96 48.49
N GLU A 296 -49.26 5.24 48.11
CA GLU A 296 -48.34 5.75 47.07
C GLU A 296 -46.87 5.57 47.44
N TYR A 297 -46.48 5.89 48.68
CA TYR A 297 -45.11 5.67 49.17
C TYR A 297 -44.69 4.19 49.06
N ASN A 298 -45.58 3.26 49.42
CA ASN A 298 -45.30 1.84 49.31
C ASN A 298 -45.12 1.39 47.86
N LYS A 299 -45.94 1.91 46.93
CA LYS A 299 -45.80 1.69 45.48
C LYS A 299 -44.46 2.19 44.95
N CYS A 300 -44.12 3.46 45.19
CA CYS A 300 -42.84 4.01 44.77
C CYS A 300 -41.64 3.24 45.35
N LYS A 301 -41.77 2.69 46.56
CA LYS A 301 -40.74 1.85 47.19
C LYS A 301 -40.57 0.50 46.49
N GLU A 302 -41.64 -0.14 46.01
CA GLU A 302 -41.55 -1.35 45.17
C GLU A 302 -40.97 -1.04 43.79
N GLU A 303 -41.43 0.03 43.13
CA GLU A 303 -40.91 0.47 41.83
C GLU A 303 -39.40 0.76 41.90
N LEU A 304 -38.95 1.46 42.95
CA LEU A 304 -37.54 1.78 43.17
C LEU A 304 -36.69 0.53 43.46
N LYS A 305 -37.26 -0.50 44.09
CA LYS A 305 -36.62 -1.81 44.23
C LYS A 305 -36.49 -2.51 42.87
N ASN A 306 -37.56 -2.57 42.08
CA ASN A 306 -37.54 -3.19 40.74
C ASN A 306 -36.52 -2.50 39.80
N ILE A 307 -36.43 -1.17 39.87
CA ILE A 307 -35.40 -0.40 39.13
C ILE A 307 -33.99 -0.73 39.63
N SER A 308 -33.79 -0.87 40.94
CA SER A 308 -32.50 -1.27 41.52
C SER A 308 -32.07 -2.67 41.08
N ASP A 309 -33.00 -3.62 41.00
CA ASP A 309 -32.73 -5.00 40.58
C ASP A 309 -32.38 -5.04 39.07
N LEU A 310 -33.10 -4.29 38.23
CA LEU A 310 -32.78 -4.11 36.80
C LEU A 310 -31.42 -3.44 36.57
N TYR A 311 -31.06 -2.45 37.40
CA TYR A 311 -29.75 -1.80 37.36
C TYR A 311 -28.62 -2.79 37.66
N TYR A 312 -28.81 -3.68 38.65
CA TYR A 312 -27.80 -4.66 39.02
C TYR A 312 -27.57 -5.74 37.95
N GLU A 313 -28.63 -6.21 37.28
CA GLU A 313 -28.47 -7.15 36.15
C GLU A 313 -27.87 -6.48 34.91
N THR A 314 -28.20 -5.22 34.61
CA THR A 314 -27.55 -4.50 33.50
C THR A 314 -26.08 -4.19 33.78
N ASP A 315 -25.68 -3.90 35.02
CA ASP A 315 -24.25 -3.71 35.36
C ASP A 315 -23.46 -5.05 35.27
N LYS A 316 -24.07 -6.18 35.65
CA LYS A 316 -23.50 -7.53 35.36
C LYS A 316 -23.29 -7.76 33.87
N GLU A 317 -24.27 -7.43 33.03
CA GLU A 317 -24.13 -7.57 31.57
C GLU A 317 -22.97 -6.71 31.05
N VAL A 318 -22.87 -5.45 31.49
CA VAL A 318 -21.77 -4.53 31.16
C VAL A 318 -20.41 -5.10 31.58
N ILE A 319 -20.30 -5.70 32.78
CA ILE A 319 -19.08 -6.39 33.22
C ILE A 319 -18.75 -7.57 32.28
N SER A 320 -19.74 -8.36 31.87
CA SER A 320 -19.54 -9.47 30.92
C SER A 320 -19.06 -8.98 29.55
N PHE A 321 -19.55 -7.84 29.06
CA PHE A 321 -19.12 -7.24 27.80
C PHE A 321 -17.71 -6.67 27.90
N LYS A 322 -17.35 -6.03 29.02
CA LYS A 322 -15.96 -5.58 29.29
C LYS A 322 -14.98 -6.75 29.22
N GLN A 323 -15.29 -7.89 29.85
CA GLN A 323 -14.46 -9.10 29.80
C GLN A 323 -14.31 -9.66 28.38
N LYS A 324 -15.39 -9.68 27.57
CA LYS A 324 -15.34 -10.09 26.16
C LYS A 324 -14.45 -9.16 25.32
N ILE A 325 -14.57 -7.84 25.50
CA ILE A 325 -13.73 -6.84 24.82
C ILE A 325 -12.25 -7.03 25.19
N GLU A 326 -11.95 -7.28 26.46
CA GLU A 326 -10.57 -7.51 26.92
C GLU A 326 -9.96 -8.79 26.34
N ALA A 327 -10.76 -9.85 26.17
CA ALA A 327 -10.34 -11.07 25.47
C ALA A 327 -10.04 -10.82 23.98
N ILE A 328 -10.92 -10.10 23.28
CA ILE A 328 -10.73 -9.71 21.87
C ILE A 328 -9.47 -8.85 21.70
N ASN A 329 -9.21 -7.91 22.61
CA ASN A 329 -7.99 -7.08 22.57
C ASN A 329 -6.71 -7.92 22.72
N LYS A 330 -6.69 -8.87 23.66
CA LYS A 330 -5.56 -9.83 23.83
C LYS A 330 -5.36 -10.73 22.60
N GLU A 331 -6.42 -11.04 21.86
CA GLU A 331 -6.33 -11.77 20.58
C GLU A 331 -5.80 -10.88 19.45
N ASN A 332 -6.27 -9.64 19.35
CA ASN A 332 -5.76 -8.65 18.39
C ASN A 332 -4.27 -8.34 18.60
N GLU A 333 -3.77 -8.27 19.83
CA GLU A 333 -2.33 -8.13 20.11
C GLU A 333 -1.51 -9.33 19.62
N LYS A 334 -2.03 -10.56 19.80
CA LYS A 334 -1.42 -11.79 19.23
C LYS A 334 -1.46 -11.79 17.70
N LEU A 335 -2.52 -11.26 17.09
CA LEU A 335 -2.63 -11.17 15.64
C LEU A 335 -1.67 -10.10 15.06
N ASN A 336 -1.58 -8.94 15.71
CA ASN A 336 -0.65 -7.86 15.34
C ASN A 336 0.82 -8.27 15.48
N SER A 337 1.18 -9.01 16.54
CA SER A 337 2.54 -9.54 16.68
C SER A 337 2.90 -10.55 15.59
N LYS A 338 1.96 -11.44 15.20
CA LYS A 338 2.12 -12.33 14.02
C LYS A 338 2.26 -11.53 12.71
N LEU A 339 1.39 -10.54 12.49
CA LEU A 339 1.44 -9.67 11.30
C LEU A 339 2.78 -8.93 11.19
N ASN A 340 3.32 -8.43 12.30
CA ASN A 340 4.64 -7.78 12.35
C ASN A 340 5.80 -8.74 12.02
N ILE A 341 5.67 -10.04 12.31
CA ILE A 341 6.63 -11.06 11.88
C ILE A 341 6.53 -11.26 10.37
N GLU A 342 5.32 -11.40 9.80
CA GLU A 342 5.17 -11.57 8.35
C GLU A 342 5.57 -10.32 7.54
N ILE A 343 5.37 -9.12 8.06
CA ILE A 343 5.90 -7.89 7.45
C ILE A 343 7.44 -7.91 7.40
N LYS A 344 8.12 -8.42 8.45
CA LYS A 344 9.58 -8.62 8.43
C LYS A 344 9.99 -9.69 7.42
N ASN A 345 9.30 -10.83 7.38
CA ASN A 345 9.55 -11.90 6.41
C ASN A 345 9.42 -11.39 4.97
N LYS A 346 8.33 -10.68 4.67
CA LYS A 346 8.08 -10.03 3.38
C LYS A 346 9.24 -9.11 2.99
N LYS A 347 9.70 -8.24 3.90
CA LYS A 347 10.80 -7.32 3.63
C LYS A 347 12.12 -8.04 3.32
N VAL A 348 12.44 -9.12 4.04
CA VAL A 348 13.59 -9.98 3.74
C VAL A 348 13.46 -10.63 2.36
N LEU A 349 12.25 -11.02 1.96
CA LEU A 349 11.97 -11.54 0.62
C LEU A 349 12.17 -10.47 -0.47
N GLU A 350 11.68 -9.25 -0.26
CA GLU A 350 11.87 -8.10 -1.16
C GLU A 350 13.35 -7.76 -1.34
N ASP A 351 14.13 -7.68 -0.26
CA ASP A 351 15.58 -7.47 -0.29
C ASP A 351 16.30 -8.57 -1.08
N ASN A 352 15.86 -9.84 -0.95
CA ASN A 352 16.43 -10.97 -1.68
C ASN A 352 16.05 -10.98 -3.16
N ILE A 353 14.80 -10.62 -3.52
CA ILE A 353 14.36 -10.43 -4.90
C ILE A 353 15.18 -9.31 -5.56
N GLN A 354 15.44 -8.22 -4.85
CA GLN A 354 16.23 -7.09 -5.37
C GLN A 354 17.70 -7.48 -5.61
N LYS A 355 18.31 -8.28 -4.72
CA LYS A 355 19.63 -8.90 -4.98
C LYS A 355 19.61 -9.81 -6.20
N LEU A 356 18.57 -10.64 -6.36
CA LEU A 356 18.43 -11.53 -7.53
C LEU A 356 18.34 -10.72 -8.84
N ASN A 357 17.52 -9.67 -8.85
CA ASN A 357 17.36 -8.79 -10.01
C ASN A 357 18.67 -8.08 -10.38
N ASN A 358 19.45 -7.62 -9.38
CA ASN A 358 20.77 -7.05 -9.62
C ASN A 358 21.73 -8.09 -10.26
N ASN A 359 21.72 -9.33 -9.77
CA ASN A 359 22.53 -10.42 -10.35
C ASN A 359 22.08 -10.77 -11.78
N ILE A 360 20.78 -10.82 -12.05
CA ILE A 360 20.22 -11.02 -13.40
C ILE A 360 20.68 -9.91 -14.35
N ASN A 361 20.69 -8.65 -13.90
CA ASN A 361 21.17 -7.52 -14.69
C ASN A 361 22.68 -7.61 -14.99
N LEU A 362 23.51 -8.05 -14.03
CA LEU A 362 24.93 -8.31 -14.26
C LEU A 362 25.14 -9.42 -15.30
N ILE A 363 24.46 -10.56 -15.14
CA ILE A 363 24.53 -11.68 -16.08
C ILE A 363 24.06 -11.27 -17.49
N ASN A 364 23.00 -10.47 -17.60
CA ASN A 364 22.54 -9.96 -18.89
C ASN A 364 23.57 -9.02 -19.54
N ASN A 365 24.27 -8.19 -18.76
CA ASN A 365 25.36 -7.35 -19.27
C ASN A 365 26.55 -8.18 -19.76
N GLU A 366 26.95 -9.23 -19.03
CA GLU A 366 28.01 -10.15 -19.46
C GLU A 366 27.61 -10.94 -20.71
N LYS A 367 26.39 -11.47 -20.75
CA LYS A 367 25.80 -12.13 -21.93
C LYS A 367 25.82 -11.21 -23.16
N ASN A 368 25.54 -9.91 -22.99
CA ASN A 368 25.61 -8.93 -24.07
C ASN A 368 27.05 -8.65 -24.52
N LYS A 369 28.04 -8.60 -23.60
CA LYS A 369 29.47 -8.51 -23.95
C LYS A 369 29.92 -9.74 -24.75
N ILE A 370 29.64 -10.95 -24.26
CA ILE A 370 29.95 -12.22 -24.92
C ILE A 370 29.27 -12.30 -26.30
N LYS A 371 28.05 -11.78 -26.45
CA LYS A 371 27.36 -11.68 -27.74
C LYS A 371 28.08 -10.74 -28.71
N GLN A 372 28.58 -9.60 -28.24
CA GLN A 372 29.38 -8.68 -29.05
C GLN A 372 30.74 -9.27 -29.45
N GLU A 373 31.42 -9.97 -28.54
CA GLU A 373 32.67 -10.68 -28.86
C GLU A 373 32.45 -11.80 -29.87
N ASN A 374 31.42 -12.62 -29.71
CA ASN A 374 31.05 -13.64 -30.71
C ASN A 374 30.72 -13.03 -32.09
N LEU A 375 30.12 -11.84 -32.14
CA LEU A 375 29.89 -11.13 -33.41
C LEU A 375 31.21 -10.65 -34.05
N LYS A 376 32.17 -10.14 -33.26
CA LYS A 376 33.52 -9.79 -33.74
C LYS A 376 34.25 -11.02 -34.26
N VAL A 377 34.35 -12.09 -33.46
CA VAL A 377 35.02 -13.34 -33.83
C VAL A 377 34.39 -13.97 -35.08
N ASN A 378 33.06 -13.97 -35.22
CA ASN A 378 32.42 -14.42 -36.46
C ASN A 378 32.72 -13.53 -37.67
N GLY A 379 32.85 -12.22 -37.48
CA GLY A 379 33.29 -11.28 -38.52
C GLY A 379 34.74 -11.52 -38.97
N GLU A 380 35.65 -11.73 -38.02
CA GLU A 380 37.05 -12.08 -38.26
C GLU A 380 37.17 -13.44 -38.95
N LEU A 381 36.43 -14.45 -38.48
CA LEU A 381 36.41 -15.79 -39.07
C LEU A 381 35.82 -15.78 -40.48
N LYS A 382 34.83 -14.92 -40.76
CA LYS A 382 34.35 -14.66 -42.12
C LYS A 382 35.43 -14.00 -42.98
N SER A 383 36.10 -12.96 -42.48
CA SER A 383 37.22 -12.32 -43.19
C SER A 383 38.36 -13.31 -43.51
N LEU A 384 38.67 -14.22 -42.58
CA LEU A 384 39.64 -15.31 -42.77
C LEU A 384 39.17 -16.33 -43.81
N LYS A 385 37.89 -16.72 -43.82
CA LYS A 385 37.30 -17.58 -44.86
C LYS A 385 37.34 -16.92 -46.23
N ASP A 386 36.95 -15.66 -46.33
CA ASP A 386 36.95 -14.90 -47.59
C ASP A 386 38.39 -14.77 -48.13
N LYS A 387 39.38 -14.52 -47.26
CA LYS A 387 40.81 -14.56 -47.62
C LYS A 387 41.28 -15.94 -48.07
N LEU A 388 40.84 -17.02 -47.41
CA LEU A 388 41.14 -18.40 -47.81
C LEU A 388 40.57 -18.72 -49.19
N ILE A 389 39.31 -18.36 -49.46
CA ILE A 389 38.65 -18.56 -50.76
C ILE A 389 39.40 -17.78 -51.86
N VAL A 390 39.74 -16.52 -51.63
CA VAL A 390 40.55 -15.72 -52.57
C VAL A 390 41.93 -16.36 -52.81
N ASN A 391 42.55 -16.93 -51.78
CA ASN A 391 43.84 -17.61 -51.92
C ASN A 391 43.71 -18.95 -52.66
N GLU A 392 42.64 -19.73 -52.43
CA GLU A 392 42.32 -20.93 -53.19
C GLU A 392 42.03 -20.62 -54.67
N ASP A 393 41.29 -19.55 -54.98
CA ASP A 393 41.02 -19.14 -56.36
C ASP A 393 42.28 -18.59 -57.06
N ASN A 394 43.16 -17.87 -56.35
CA ASN A 394 44.46 -17.46 -56.87
C ASN A 394 45.38 -18.67 -57.11
N ASN A 395 45.37 -19.66 -56.21
CA ASN A 395 46.09 -20.91 -56.38
C ASN A 395 45.53 -21.73 -57.56
N LYS A 396 44.20 -21.82 -57.73
CA LYS A 396 43.57 -22.44 -58.90
C LYS A 396 43.92 -21.73 -60.20
N LYS A 397 43.90 -20.40 -60.24
CA LYS A 397 44.36 -19.62 -61.41
C LYS A 397 45.83 -19.90 -61.72
N THR A 398 46.70 -19.95 -60.70
CA THR A 398 48.12 -20.26 -60.85
C THR A 398 48.33 -21.70 -61.37
N ILE A 399 47.59 -22.67 -60.83
CA ILE A 399 47.59 -24.07 -61.30
C ILE A 399 47.09 -24.16 -62.74
N ASN A 400 46.04 -23.42 -63.13
CA ASN A 400 45.54 -23.42 -64.50
C ASN A 400 46.53 -22.79 -65.48
N ILE A 401 47.22 -21.70 -65.10
CA ILE A 401 48.30 -21.12 -65.91
C ILE A 401 49.44 -22.14 -66.07
N LYS A 402 49.86 -22.79 -64.98
CA LYS A 402 50.85 -23.88 -65.00
C LYS A 402 50.41 -25.06 -65.86
N HIS A 403 49.13 -25.43 -65.84
CA HIS A 403 48.58 -26.49 -66.70
C HIS A 403 48.66 -26.10 -68.18
N LYS A 404 48.38 -24.83 -68.49
CA LYS A 404 48.46 -24.30 -69.86
C LYS A 404 49.92 -24.24 -70.36
N GLU A 405 50.87 -23.83 -69.52
CA GLU A 405 52.31 -23.95 -69.80
C GLU A 405 52.71 -25.42 -70.07
N ILE A 406 52.16 -26.37 -69.31
CA ILE A 406 52.44 -27.82 -69.48
C ILE A 406 51.82 -28.37 -70.77
N GLU A 407 50.63 -27.93 -71.18
CA GLU A 407 50.05 -28.32 -72.49
C GLU A 407 50.83 -27.73 -73.66
N GLU A 408 51.21 -26.44 -73.61
CA GLU A 408 52.08 -25.85 -74.64
C GLU A 408 53.44 -26.57 -74.71
N LEU A 409 54.01 -26.99 -73.58
CA LEU A 409 55.23 -27.82 -73.56
C LEU A 409 55.00 -29.23 -74.10
N ARG A 410 53.84 -29.85 -73.87
CA ARG A 410 53.47 -31.15 -74.46
C ARG A 410 53.32 -31.08 -75.98
N ASP A 411 52.66 -30.05 -76.50
CA ASP A 411 52.50 -29.87 -77.94
C ASP A 411 53.84 -29.60 -78.62
N ASN A 412 54.72 -28.82 -77.97
CA ASN A 412 56.10 -28.65 -78.42
C ASN A 412 56.91 -29.96 -78.38
N LEU A 413 56.69 -30.83 -77.39
CA LEU A 413 57.32 -32.15 -77.33
C LEU A 413 56.82 -33.07 -78.46
N SER A 414 55.50 -33.12 -78.68
CA SER A 414 54.85 -33.90 -79.75
C SER A 414 55.29 -33.46 -81.15
N ASN A 415 55.50 -32.15 -81.35
CA ASN A 415 56.07 -31.63 -82.59
C ASN A 415 57.55 -32.02 -82.76
N LYS A 416 58.35 -32.05 -81.68
CA LYS A 416 59.72 -32.59 -81.73
C LYS A 416 59.75 -34.09 -81.98
N ASP A 417 58.82 -34.86 -81.42
CA ASP A 417 58.71 -36.30 -81.66
C ASP A 417 58.36 -36.61 -83.11
N LYS A 418 57.48 -35.80 -83.74
CA LYS A 418 57.24 -35.87 -85.20
C LYS A 418 58.52 -35.59 -86.01
N SER A 419 59.25 -34.52 -85.68
CA SER A 419 60.55 -34.25 -86.34
C SER A 419 61.59 -35.36 -86.08
N LEU A 420 61.52 -36.04 -84.93
CA LEU A 420 62.38 -37.19 -84.62
C LEU A 420 62.03 -38.42 -85.47
N ILE A 421 60.72 -38.65 -85.72
CA ILE A 421 60.23 -39.67 -86.65
C ILE A 421 60.71 -39.35 -88.08
N ASP A 422 60.56 -38.11 -88.54
CA ASP A 422 61.02 -37.68 -89.87
C ASP A 422 62.53 -37.91 -90.04
N ILE A 423 63.34 -37.50 -89.05
CA ILE A 423 64.79 -37.76 -89.00
C ILE A 423 65.08 -39.26 -89.02
N LYS A 424 64.29 -40.09 -88.32
CA LYS A 424 64.46 -41.54 -88.30
C LYS A 424 64.19 -42.18 -89.66
N THR A 425 63.14 -41.76 -90.39
CA THR A 425 62.94 -42.18 -91.78
C THR A 425 64.07 -41.76 -92.71
N ILE A 426 64.62 -40.54 -92.54
CA ILE A 426 65.81 -40.10 -93.29
C ILE A 426 67.04 -40.96 -92.97
N LEU A 427 67.16 -41.43 -91.72
CA LEU A 427 68.22 -42.34 -91.27
C LEU A 427 68.07 -43.73 -91.88
N ASP A 428 66.86 -44.31 -91.87
CA ASP A 428 66.57 -45.61 -92.50
C ASP A 428 66.85 -45.59 -94.03
N ASP A 429 66.54 -44.49 -94.72
CA ASP A 429 66.85 -44.32 -96.14
C ASP A 429 68.34 -44.06 -96.41
N LYS A 430 69.05 -43.44 -95.47
CA LYS A 430 70.52 -43.36 -95.49
C LYS A 430 71.18 -44.71 -95.23
N GLU A 431 70.63 -45.55 -94.36
CA GLU A 431 71.11 -46.92 -94.11
C GLU A 431 70.91 -47.81 -95.34
N LYS A 432 69.73 -47.80 -95.97
CA LYS A 432 69.50 -48.49 -97.26
C LYS A 432 70.45 -48.00 -98.37
N SER A 433 70.83 -46.72 -98.34
CA SER A 433 71.81 -46.17 -99.27
C SER A 433 73.24 -46.65 -98.95
N LEU A 434 73.58 -46.76 -97.66
CA LEU A 434 74.85 -47.30 -97.17
C LEU A 434 74.99 -48.79 -97.50
N GLU A 435 73.90 -49.55 -97.42
CA GLU A 435 73.86 -50.99 -97.72
C GLU A 435 74.06 -51.28 -99.21
N LYS A 436 73.47 -50.44 -100.10
CA LYS A 436 73.80 -50.43 -101.53
C LYS A 436 75.25 -50.02 -101.82
N LEU A 437 75.83 -49.11 -101.03
CA LEU A 437 77.24 -48.73 -101.13
C LEU A 437 78.18 -49.85 -100.65
N LYS A 438 77.80 -50.62 -99.62
CA LYS A 438 78.53 -51.84 -99.20
C LYS A 438 78.51 -52.91 -100.30
N ALA A 439 77.36 -53.20 -100.91
CA ALA A 439 77.29 -54.16 -102.01
C ALA A 439 78.20 -53.75 -103.22
N ASN A 440 78.24 -52.47 -103.56
CA ASN A 440 79.17 -51.94 -104.57
C ASN A 440 80.64 -51.99 -104.12
N LEU A 441 80.92 -51.87 -102.81
CA LEU A 441 82.26 -52.01 -102.25
C LEU A 441 82.72 -53.47 -102.32
N ASP A 442 81.87 -54.43 -101.93
CA ASP A 442 82.15 -55.86 -101.99
C ASP A 442 82.42 -56.31 -103.44
N GLU A 443 81.66 -55.80 -104.42
CA GLU A 443 81.92 -56.04 -105.84
C GLU A 443 83.24 -55.40 -106.31
N LYS A 444 83.59 -54.21 -105.82
CA LYS A 444 84.89 -53.56 -106.06
C LYS A 444 86.05 -54.32 -105.41
N GLU A 445 85.90 -54.85 -104.21
CA GLU A 445 86.91 -55.64 -103.50
C GLU A 445 87.11 -57.01 -104.16
N LYS A 446 86.04 -57.67 -104.62
CA LYS A 446 86.13 -58.91 -105.39
C LYS A 446 86.87 -58.72 -106.72
N ASN A 447 86.69 -57.56 -107.37
CA ASN A 447 87.48 -57.15 -108.52
C ASN A 447 88.93 -56.76 -108.15
N LEU A 448 89.17 -56.15 -106.98
CA LEU A 448 90.50 -55.83 -106.49
C LEU A 448 91.32 -57.09 -106.20
N GLU A 449 90.68 -58.14 -105.68
CA GLU A 449 91.31 -59.42 -105.34
C GLU A 449 91.69 -60.22 -106.60
N THR A 450 90.86 -60.19 -107.66
CA THR A 450 91.26 -60.75 -108.97
C THR A 450 92.40 -59.95 -109.60
N LEU A 451 92.41 -58.61 -109.45
CA LEU A 451 93.50 -57.77 -109.93
C LEU A 451 94.82 -58.02 -109.17
N LYS A 452 94.78 -58.14 -107.83
CA LYS A 452 95.92 -58.52 -106.99
C LYS A 452 96.55 -59.85 -107.42
N ASN A 453 95.72 -60.86 -107.67
CA ASN A 453 96.20 -62.18 -108.12
C ASN A 453 96.80 -62.15 -109.54
N THR A 454 96.43 -61.18 -110.39
CA THR A 454 97.14 -60.92 -111.66
C THR A 454 98.39 -60.04 -111.49
N LEU A 455 98.43 -59.17 -110.49
CA LEU A 455 99.58 -58.31 -110.19
C LEU A 455 100.74 -59.12 -109.61
N SER A 456 100.46 -59.97 -108.61
CA SER A 456 101.46 -60.87 -108.01
C SER A 456 102.14 -61.81 -109.03
N LYS A 457 101.42 -62.24 -110.06
CA LYS A 457 101.99 -63.02 -111.18
C LYS A 457 102.88 -62.19 -112.11
N LYS A 458 102.64 -60.88 -112.23
CA LYS A 458 103.54 -59.96 -112.95
C LYS A 458 104.74 -59.57 -112.11
N ASP A 459 104.57 -59.35 -110.81
CA ASP A 459 105.65 -58.99 -109.89
C ASP A 459 106.72 -60.10 -109.81
N ALA A 460 106.31 -61.37 -109.87
CA ALA A 460 107.23 -62.51 -109.99
C ALA A 460 108.11 -62.45 -111.26
N SER A 461 107.54 -62.05 -112.41
CA SER A 461 108.31 -61.84 -113.65
C SER A 461 109.13 -60.55 -113.65
N VAL A 462 108.72 -59.52 -112.90
CA VAL A 462 109.50 -58.28 -112.73
C VAL A 462 110.75 -58.56 -111.92
N ILE A 463 110.66 -59.29 -110.80
CA ILE A 463 111.83 -59.69 -110.00
C ILE A 463 112.84 -60.51 -110.83
N GLU A 464 112.37 -61.38 -111.73
CA GLU A 464 113.24 -62.16 -112.61
C GLU A 464 113.95 -61.28 -113.67
N LEU A 465 113.28 -60.23 -114.17
CA LEU A 465 113.86 -59.23 -115.08
C LEU A 465 114.80 -58.23 -114.37
N GLU A 466 114.49 -57.82 -113.15
CA GLU A 466 115.31 -56.91 -112.35
C GLU A 466 116.65 -57.54 -111.99
N ASN A 467 116.67 -58.81 -111.56
CA ASN A 467 117.91 -59.57 -111.37
C ASN A 467 118.74 -59.64 -112.67
N LYS A 468 118.09 -59.78 -113.83
CA LYS A 468 118.76 -59.77 -115.14
C LYS A 468 119.38 -58.42 -115.51
N ILE A 469 118.71 -57.33 -115.12
CA ILE A 469 119.16 -55.95 -115.33
C ILE A 469 120.33 -55.61 -114.38
N GLU A 470 120.34 -56.13 -113.15
CA GLU A 470 121.42 -55.91 -112.20
C GLU A 470 122.72 -56.62 -112.61
N GLU A 471 122.65 -57.85 -113.12
CA GLU A 471 123.80 -58.54 -113.75
C GLU A 471 124.40 -57.71 -114.91
N LEU A 472 123.54 -57.21 -115.81
CA LEU A 472 123.96 -56.40 -116.97
C LEU A 472 124.56 -55.05 -116.56
N ASN A 473 124.01 -54.38 -115.54
CA ASN A 473 124.54 -53.11 -115.04
C ASN A 473 125.91 -53.30 -114.35
N ASN A 474 126.12 -54.40 -113.64
CA ASN A 474 127.41 -54.70 -113.01
C ASN A 474 128.51 -54.97 -114.07
N TYR A 475 128.15 -55.60 -115.20
CA TYR A 475 129.05 -55.77 -116.36
C TYR A 475 129.34 -54.42 -117.07
N LYS A 476 128.32 -53.57 -117.23
CA LYS A 476 128.41 -52.24 -117.86
C LYS A 476 129.31 -51.27 -117.09
N SER A 477 129.21 -51.24 -115.76
CA SER A 477 130.03 -50.36 -114.90
C SER A 477 131.53 -50.68 -115.00
N LYS A 478 131.90 -51.96 -114.99
CA LYS A 478 133.29 -52.42 -115.18
C LYS A 478 133.86 -52.06 -116.57
N LEU A 479 133.01 -52.01 -117.59
CA LEU A 479 133.38 -51.55 -118.95
C LEU A 479 133.56 -50.03 -119.02
N MET A 480 132.69 -49.25 -118.37
CA MET A 480 132.80 -47.77 -118.35
C MET A 480 134.07 -47.28 -117.66
N GLU A 481 134.47 -47.91 -116.55
CA GLU A 481 135.67 -47.51 -115.82
C GLU A 481 136.96 -47.75 -116.64
N ARG A 482 137.01 -48.87 -117.36
CA ARG A 482 138.08 -49.17 -118.33
C ARG A 482 138.09 -48.17 -119.50
N SER A 483 136.92 -47.73 -119.98
CA SER A 483 136.80 -46.69 -121.00
C SER A 483 137.26 -45.31 -120.51
N LYS A 484 137.03 -44.96 -119.24
CA LYS A 484 137.44 -43.68 -118.64
C LYS A 484 138.97 -43.56 -118.61
N ASN A 485 139.67 -44.64 -118.24
CA ASN A 485 141.13 -44.68 -118.18
C ASN A 485 141.78 -44.54 -119.58
N VAL A 486 141.21 -45.18 -120.61
CA VAL A 486 141.70 -45.05 -121.99
C VAL A 486 141.52 -43.63 -122.52
N ASN A 487 140.41 -42.96 -122.23
CA ASN A 487 140.13 -41.62 -122.76
C ASN A 487 141.01 -40.52 -122.12
N ASN A 488 141.40 -40.68 -120.84
CA ASN A 488 142.37 -39.78 -120.22
C ASN A 488 143.76 -39.86 -120.89
N ASN A 489 144.23 -41.06 -121.25
CA ASN A 489 145.48 -41.22 -121.99
C ASN A 489 145.43 -40.58 -123.39
N LEU A 490 144.28 -40.70 -124.09
CA LEU A 490 144.06 -40.05 -125.38
C LEU A 490 144.14 -38.51 -125.27
N ARG A 491 143.67 -37.93 -124.15
CA ARG A 491 143.73 -36.49 -123.88
C ARG A 491 145.18 -35.99 -123.79
N THR A 492 146.05 -36.73 -123.10
CA THR A 492 147.48 -36.43 -122.97
C THR A 492 148.22 -36.51 -124.31
N SER A 493 147.91 -37.52 -125.14
CA SER A 493 148.47 -37.63 -126.49
C SER A 493 148.00 -36.52 -127.43
N LYS A 494 146.78 -35.99 -127.27
CA LYS A 494 146.22 -34.97 -128.16
C LYS A 494 146.93 -33.62 -128.05
N TYR A 495 147.33 -33.20 -126.83
CA TYR A 495 148.17 -32.02 -126.64
C TYR A 495 149.54 -32.16 -127.33
N LYS A 496 150.11 -33.37 -127.34
CA LYS A 496 151.36 -33.69 -128.07
C LYS A 496 151.21 -33.59 -129.60
N VAL A 497 150.02 -33.93 -130.13
CA VAL A 497 149.71 -33.81 -131.57
C VAL A 497 149.44 -32.35 -131.97
N MET A 498 148.91 -31.54 -131.07
CA MET A 498 148.74 -30.09 -131.26
C MET A 498 150.12 -29.42 -131.46
N GLU A 499 151.09 -29.76 -130.60
CA GLU A 499 152.49 -29.30 -130.67
C GLU A 499 153.25 -29.76 -131.93
N LEU A 500 152.84 -30.87 -132.55
CA LEU A 500 153.41 -31.35 -133.82
C LEU A 500 152.72 -30.76 -135.06
N LYS A 501 151.44 -30.37 -134.96
CA LYS A 501 150.74 -29.70 -136.07
C LYS A 501 151.22 -28.29 -136.31
N ASP A 502 151.55 -27.53 -135.26
CA ASP A 502 152.14 -26.20 -135.40
C ASP A 502 153.54 -26.23 -136.05
N LYS A 503 154.21 -27.39 -136.04
CA LYS A 503 155.46 -27.62 -136.79
C LYS A 503 155.21 -28.00 -138.26
N LEU A 504 154.10 -28.69 -138.56
CA LEU A 504 153.70 -29.00 -139.94
C LEU A 504 153.19 -27.74 -140.68
N LEU A 505 152.51 -26.85 -139.95
CA LEU A 505 152.02 -25.55 -140.42
C LEU A 505 153.13 -24.71 -141.07
N ASN A 506 154.39 -24.87 -140.66
CA ASN A 506 155.53 -24.13 -141.22
C ASN A 506 156.17 -24.79 -142.45
N VAL A 507 155.95 -26.09 -142.70
CA VAL A 507 156.59 -26.83 -143.82
C VAL A 507 155.70 -26.84 -145.07
N GLU A 508 154.38 -26.91 -144.90
CA GLU A 508 153.45 -26.89 -146.05
C GLU A 508 153.37 -25.50 -146.73
N ILE A 509 153.79 -24.44 -146.03
CA ILE A 509 153.96 -23.08 -146.59
C ILE A 509 155.12 -23.02 -147.61
N GLU A 510 156.13 -23.89 -147.50
CA GLU A 510 157.28 -23.92 -148.44
C GLU A 510 157.06 -24.84 -149.67
N LEU A 511 156.25 -25.90 -149.54
CA LEU A 511 156.35 -27.06 -150.45
C LEU A 511 155.51 -27.02 -151.73
N ALA A 512 154.46 -26.18 -151.81
CA ALA A 512 153.47 -26.25 -152.90
C ALA A 512 153.35 -24.98 -153.77
N ALA A 513 154.21 -23.97 -153.56
CA ALA A 513 154.49 -22.94 -154.56
C ALA A 513 155.21 -23.47 -155.83
N LEU A 514 155.43 -24.80 -155.91
CA LEU A 514 156.30 -25.49 -156.87
C LEU A 514 155.58 -26.53 -157.77
N LYS A 515 154.25 -26.68 -157.70
CA LYS A 515 153.49 -27.63 -158.55
C LYS A 515 152.46 -26.96 -159.46
N SER A 516 152.95 -25.95 -160.15
CA SER A 516 152.42 -25.48 -161.43
C SER A 516 152.56 -26.55 -162.54
N GLN A 517 151.65 -26.46 -163.53
CA GLN A 517 151.75 -27.01 -164.90
C GLN A 517 151.68 -28.53 -165.15
N GLN A 518 151.27 -28.84 -166.39
CA GLN A 518 150.84 -30.14 -166.90
C GLN A 518 151.97 -31.13 -167.22
N PHE A 519 151.57 -32.38 -167.47
CA PHE A 519 152.38 -33.50 -167.93
C PHE A 519 153.16 -33.24 -169.25
N LEU A 520 154.48 -33.29 -169.14
CA LEU A 520 155.44 -34.02 -169.99
C LEU A 520 156.44 -34.63 -168.97
N ASN A 521 156.91 -35.88 -169.04
CA ASN A 521 157.00 -36.80 -170.17
C ASN A 521 157.10 -38.29 -169.72
N SER A 522 156.68 -39.20 -170.60
CA SER A 522 157.18 -40.59 -170.82
C SER A 522 157.54 -41.59 -169.68
N LYS A 523 156.94 -42.79 -169.83
CA LYS A 523 157.55 -44.16 -169.85
C LYS A 523 158.10 -44.85 -168.56
N THR A 524 157.54 -46.04 -168.37
CA THR A 524 158.18 -47.39 -168.24
C THR A 524 158.37 -48.11 -166.89
N LYS A 525 157.89 -49.38 -166.96
CA LYS A 525 158.46 -50.66 -166.45
C LYS A 525 158.19 -51.15 -165.02
N LYS A 526 157.53 -52.33 -165.01
CA LYS A 526 157.80 -53.57 -164.21
C LYS A 526 157.35 -53.53 -162.73
N VAL A 527 156.87 -54.59 -162.05
CA VAL A 527 156.65 -56.06 -162.30
C VAL A 527 155.81 -56.60 -161.10
N ILE A 528 154.89 -57.57 -161.12
CA ILE A 528 154.09 -58.33 -162.13
C ILE A 528 152.78 -58.84 -161.43
N ALA A 529 151.79 -59.37 -162.15
CA ALA A 529 150.51 -59.94 -161.61
C ALA A 529 150.52 -61.52 -161.72
N PRO A 530 149.42 -62.34 -161.73
CA PRO A 530 148.03 -62.09 -162.17
C PRO A 530 146.87 -62.83 -161.42
N LEU A 531 145.65 -62.70 -161.97
CA LEU A 531 144.40 -63.47 -161.74
C LEU A 531 143.77 -63.32 -160.32
N SER A 532 142.74 -62.47 -160.12
CA SER A 532 141.31 -62.59 -160.52
C SER A 532 140.49 -63.58 -159.68
N HIS A 533 139.37 -63.22 -159.03
CA HIS A 533 138.95 -61.92 -158.50
C HIS A 533 138.70 -62.18 -157.00
N LYS A 534 139.50 -61.58 -156.11
CA LYS A 534 139.95 -62.24 -154.87
C LYS A 534 139.63 -61.48 -153.58
N LYS A 535 139.21 -62.26 -152.58
CA LYS A 535 139.33 -62.13 -151.10
C LYS A 535 139.02 -60.77 -150.47
#